data_AF-A0AAX4A9V5-F1
#
_entry.id   AF-A0AAX4A9V5-F1
#
_cell.length_a   1.000
_cell.length_b   1.000
_cell.length_c   1.000
_cell.angle_alpha   90.00
_cell.angle_beta   90.00
_cell.angle_gamma   90.00
#
_symmetry.space_group_name_H-M   'P 1'
#
loop_
_entity.id
_entity.type
_entity.pdbx_description
1 polymer ?
#
loop_
_entity_poly.entity_id
_entity_poly.type
_entity_poly.pdbx_seq_one_letter_code
_entity_poly.pdbx_strand_id
1 'polypeptide(L)'
;MLTAIDENNKIINLLELDRKELTGKFYCPSCHSELLIKNGQIKVLHFAHKSLKSCNLWLENESDQHLGLKKILYQWFKRTDKVEIERYLPELNQRPDLLVNDKIAIEIQCSHLSIKRLKERTENYKAHGFKVLWLMGKDLWLAEQVTELQKNLVYFSENRGFFYWELDFQRKKLRLKSLIHEDLRGRIICLQEEIPFGQGRLIAHLRLPYLAQKLMKIPTFKDPKLSSFIRQQLYYQSSKWMKIQEKYYQKGENLLTKKFEGPYIAPLGLNLLESFTDEMTITTFTQIDQNVKLYYENFLINFQRNSLEMLYPPRFYAIMGKQKKEK
;
A
#
# COMPACT_ATOMS: atom_id res chain seq x y z
N MET A 1 -20.97 0.68 9.18
CA MET A 1 -20.53 -0.10 10.37
C MET A 1 -21.31 -1.40 10.40
N LEU A 2 -20.64 -2.51 10.64
CA LEU A 2 -21.21 -3.86 10.70
C LEU A 2 -21.36 -4.39 12.14
N THR A 3 -20.79 -3.67 13.12
CA THR A 3 -20.94 -3.96 14.54
C THR A 3 -21.65 -2.86 15.32
N ALA A 4 -22.25 -3.21 16.46
CA ALA A 4 -22.80 -2.28 17.44
C ALA A 4 -22.75 -2.93 18.84
N ILE A 5 -23.13 -2.18 19.88
CA ILE A 5 -23.54 -2.75 21.17
C ILE A 5 -25.05 -2.57 21.36
N ASP A 6 -25.71 -3.54 21.98
CA ASP A 6 -27.12 -3.44 22.36
C ASP A 6 -27.30 -2.75 23.73
N GLU A 7 -28.55 -2.67 24.21
CA GLU A 7 -28.92 -2.09 25.52
C GLU A 7 -28.27 -2.82 26.71
N ASN A 8 -27.82 -4.06 26.53
CA ASN A 8 -27.16 -4.88 27.55
C ASN A 8 -25.62 -4.85 27.43
N ASN A 9 -25.06 -3.94 26.62
CA ASN A 9 -23.63 -3.87 26.29
C ASN A 9 -23.07 -5.12 25.58
N LYS A 10 -23.92 -5.96 24.99
CA LYS A 10 -23.47 -7.10 24.19
C LYS A 10 -23.08 -6.63 22.80
N ILE A 11 -21.95 -7.12 22.28
CA ILE A 11 -21.52 -6.83 20.90
C ILE A 11 -22.42 -7.58 19.91
N ILE A 12 -22.95 -6.83 18.96
CA ILE A 12 -23.85 -7.27 17.90
C ILE A 12 -23.08 -7.22 16.59
N ASN A 13 -22.93 -8.37 15.92
CA ASN A 13 -22.27 -8.50 14.63
C ASN A 13 -23.31 -8.84 13.54
N LEU A 14 -23.54 -7.91 12.62
CA LEU A 14 -24.53 -8.07 11.54
C LEU A 14 -24.18 -9.19 10.54
N LEU A 15 -22.95 -9.69 10.55
CA LEU A 15 -22.54 -10.80 9.70
C LEU A 15 -22.85 -12.18 10.30
N GLU A 16 -23.25 -12.24 11.57
CA GLU A 16 -23.47 -13.48 12.32
C GLU A 16 -24.89 -13.65 12.84
N LEU A 17 -25.64 -12.55 12.95
CA LEU A 17 -27.02 -12.56 13.45
C LEU A 17 -28.04 -12.69 12.31
N ASP A 18 -29.16 -13.34 12.61
CA ASP A 18 -30.31 -13.34 11.70
C ASP A 18 -31.04 -11.99 11.79
N ARG A 19 -31.58 -11.53 10.66
CA ARG A 19 -32.28 -10.24 10.56
C ARG A 19 -33.49 -10.15 11.49
N LYS A 20 -34.12 -11.29 11.80
CA LYS A 20 -35.28 -11.37 12.71
C LYS A 20 -34.92 -11.07 14.16
N GLU A 21 -33.63 -11.16 14.51
CA GLU A 21 -33.13 -10.93 15.87
C GLU A 21 -32.76 -9.45 16.12
N LEU A 22 -32.81 -8.60 15.08
CA LEU A 22 -32.49 -7.18 15.17
C LEU A 22 -33.69 -6.37 15.67
N THR A 23 -33.93 -6.44 16.98
CA THR A 23 -34.93 -5.64 17.68
C THR A 23 -34.27 -4.82 18.79
N GLY A 24 -34.80 -3.62 19.07
CA GLY A 24 -34.28 -2.74 20.12
C GLY A 24 -33.35 -1.62 19.63
N LYS A 25 -32.72 -0.94 20.59
CA LYS A 25 -31.77 0.15 20.32
C LYS A 25 -30.35 -0.36 20.26
N PHE A 26 -29.56 0.25 19.38
CA PHE A 26 -28.15 -0.07 19.19
C PHE A 26 -27.31 1.18 19.37
N TYR A 27 -26.11 1.00 19.89
CA TYR A 27 -25.19 2.08 20.20
C TYR A 27 -23.81 1.82 19.61
N CYS A 28 -23.10 2.91 19.34
CA CYS A 28 -21.74 2.85 18.85
C CYS A 28 -20.79 2.33 19.94
N PRO A 29 -19.97 1.29 19.69
CA PRO A 29 -19.04 0.77 20.71
C PRO A 29 -17.98 1.77 21.16
N SER A 30 -17.73 2.83 20.38
CA SER A 30 -16.68 3.81 20.65
C SER A 30 -17.18 5.12 21.24
N CYS A 31 -18.33 5.64 20.80
CA CYS A 31 -18.88 6.92 21.30
C CYS A 31 -20.19 6.77 22.09
N HIS A 32 -20.75 5.56 22.15
CA HIS A 32 -22.02 5.25 22.81
C HIS A 32 -23.26 6.01 22.27
N SER A 33 -23.13 6.75 21.18
CA SER A 33 -24.27 7.39 20.50
C SER A 33 -25.19 6.34 19.86
N GLU A 34 -26.49 6.64 19.86
CA GLU A 34 -27.53 5.81 19.23
C GLU A 34 -27.30 5.64 17.71
N LEU A 35 -27.42 4.40 17.25
CA LEU A 35 -27.30 3.97 15.87
C LEU A 35 -28.66 3.62 15.28
N LEU A 36 -28.81 3.84 13.98
CA LEU A 36 -29.93 3.41 13.17
C LEU A 36 -29.50 2.22 12.31
N ILE A 37 -30.38 1.23 12.18
CA ILE A 37 -30.24 0.16 11.20
C ILE A 37 -30.67 0.68 9.83
N LYS A 38 -29.77 0.60 8.85
CA LYS A 38 -30.09 0.85 7.44
C LYS A 38 -30.25 -0.49 6.73
N ASN A 39 -31.50 -0.83 6.44
CA ASN A 39 -31.87 -2.06 5.75
C ASN A 39 -32.54 -1.71 4.40
N GLY A 40 -31.72 -1.42 3.40
CA GLY A 40 -32.22 -1.26 2.02
C GLY A 40 -32.40 -2.61 1.35
N GLN A 41 -33.34 -2.75 0.43
CA GLN A 41 -33.49 -3.98 -0.37
C GLN A 41 -32.24 -4.32 -1.20
N ILE A 42 -31.46 -3.30 -1.59
CA ILE A 42 -30.25 -3.41 -2.41
C ILE A 42 -28.96 -3.23 -1.59
N LYS A 43 -29.00 -2.37 -0.56
CA LYS A 43 -27.80 -2.00 0.21
C LYS A 43 -27.46 -3.04 1.27
N VAL A 44 -26.16 -3.22 1.53
CA VAL A 44 -25.69 -4.08 2.63
C VAL A 44 -26.29 -3.57 3.94
N LEU A 45 -26.89 -4.47 4.72
CA LEU A 45 -27.40 -4.16 6.05
C LEU A 45 -26.26 -3.64 6.93
N HIS A 46 -26.39 -2.42 7.45
CA HIS A 46 -25.36 -1.77 8.27
C HIS A 46 -25.96 -0.83 9.31
N PHE A 47 -25.19 -0.56 10.36
CA PHE A 47 -25.47 0.49 11.32
C PHE A 47 -24.91 1.85 10.85
N ALA A 48 -25.69 2.90 11.08
CA ALA A 48 -25.34 4.29 10.80
C ALA A 48 -25.65 5.18 12.01
N HIS A 49 -24.82 6.18 12.29
CA HIS A 49 -25.11 7.12 13.38
C HIS A 49 -26.37 7.95 13.07
N LYS A 50 -27.21 8.16 14.09
CA LYS A 50 -28.36 9.08 14.01
C LYS A 50 -27.93 10.55 13.88
N SER A 51 -26.79 10.89 14.49
CA SER A 51 -26.11 12.20 14.38
C SER A 51 -24.60 11.99 14.42
N LEU A 52 -23.86 12.66 13.53
CA LEU A 52 -22.40 12.55 13.42
C LEU A 52 -21.63 13.45 14.41
N LYS A 53 -22.33 14.28 15.20
CA LYS A 53 -21.73 15.37 15.98
C LYS A 53 -20.73 14.95 17.08
N SER A 54 -20.58 13.65 17.39
CA SER A 54 -19.81 13.19 18.55
C SER A 54 -18.88 11.99 18.32
N CYS A 55 -18.73 11.48 17.09
CA CYS A 55 -17.91 10.28 16.85
C CYS A 55 -16.63 10.57 16.05
N ASN A 56 -15.53 10.83 16.75
CA ASN A 56 -14.20 11.08 16.14
C ASN A 56 -13.62 9.86 15.40
N LEU A 57 -14.19 8.67 15.62
CA LEU A 57 -13.80 7.42 14.97
C LEU A 57 -14.66 7.08 13.75
N TRP A 58 -15.66 7.90 13.45
CA TRP A 58 -16.55 7.74 12.31
C TRP A 58 -16.31 8.89 11.33
N LEU A 59 -15.19 8.80 10.61
CA LEU A 59 -14.74 9.87 9.73
C LEU A 59 -15.21 9.71 8.28
N GLU A 60 -15.71 8.54 7.88
CA GLU A 60 -16.12 8.29 6.50
C GLU A 60 -17.50 7.62 6.45
N ASN A 61 -18.37 8.12 5.57
CA ASN A 61 -19.52 7.36 5.11
C ASN A 61 -18.99 6.15 4.35
N GLU A 62 -19.07 4.96 4.94
CA GLU A 62 -18.59 3.74 4.32
C GLU A 62 -19.34 3.46 3.02
N SER A 63 -18.61 3.36 1.91
CA SER A 63 -19.18 3.02 0.61
C SER A 63 -19.65 1.56 0.57
N ASP A 64 -20.55 1.24 -0.37
CA ASP A 64 -20.99 -0.14 -0.59
C ASP A 64 -19.80 -1.06 -0.93
N GLN A 65 -18.77 -0.54 -1.62
CA GLN A 65 -17.53 -1.26 -1.87
C GLN A 65 -16.80 -1.59 -0.57
N HIS A 66 -16.66 -0.61 0.33
CA HIS A 66 -15.97 -0.79 1.61
C HIS A 66 -16.67 -1.84 2.49
N LEU A 67 -17.99 -1.71 2.64
CA LEU A 67 -18.83 -2.68 3.37
C LEU A 67 -18.75 -4.09 2.76
N GLY A 68 -18.81 -4.17 1.42
CA GLY A 68 -18.73 -5.43 0.70
C GLY A 68 -17.37 -6.13 0.86
N LEU A 69 -16.27 -5.38 0.74
CA LEU A 69 -14.92 -5.90 0.94
C LEU A 69 -14.70 -6.37 2.38
N LYS A 70 -15.16 -5.61 3.39
CA LYS A 70 -15.14 -6.04 4.79
C LYS A 70 -15.81 -7.38 4.99
N LYS A 71 -17.05 -7.51 4.48
CA LYS A 71 -17.81 -8.77 4.59
C LYS A 71 -17.07 -9.93 3.94
N ILE A 72 -16.55 -9.76 2.74
CA ILE A 72 -15.82 -10.81 2.01
C ILE A 72 -14.57 -11.23 2.78
N LEU A 73 -13.77 -10.27 3.23
CA LEU A 73 -12.51 -10.56 3.93
C LEU A 73 -12.77 -11.18 5.31
N TYR A 74 -13.78 -10.71 6.05
CA TYR A 74 -14.23 -11.33 7.30
C TYR A 74 -14.56 -12.82 7.09
N GLN A 75 -15.41 -13.11 6.11
CA GLN A 75 -15.81 -14.48 5.78
C GLN A 75 -14.63 -15.33 5.33
N TRP A 76 -13.65 -14.74 4.64
CA TRP A 76 -12.46 -15.45 4.20
C TRP A 76 -11.54 -15.79 5.39
N PHE A 77 -11.21 -14.83 6.25
CA PHE A 77 -10.41 -15.07 7.44
C PHE A 77 -11.07 -16.08 8.39
N LYS A 78 -12.38 -15.95 8.63
CA LYS A 78 -13.13 -16.80 9.57
C LYS A 78 -13.04 -18.30 9.25
N ARG A 79 -12.72 -18.69 8.01
CA ARG A 79 -12.51 -20.09 7.63
C ARG A 79 -11.27 -20.71 8.28
N THR A 80 -10.25 -19.92 8.59
CA THR A 80 -8.91 -20.42 8.95
C THR A 80 -8.25 -19.71 10.13
N ASP A 81 -8.77 -18.55 10.54
CA ASP A 81 -8.13 -17.65 11.48
C ASP A 81 -9.18 -17.03 12.42
N LYS A 82 -8.75 -16.67 13.65
CA LYS A 82 -9.59 -15.87 14.55
C LYS A 82 -9.73 -14.48 13.95
N VAL A 83 -10.96 -14.01 13.78
CA VAL A 83 -11.22 -12.67 13.23
C VAL A 83 -12.37 -12.00 13.97
N GLU A 84 -12.17 -10.75 14.34
CA GLU A 84 -13.18 -9.86 14.88
C GLU A 84 -13.34 -8.68 13.93
N ILE A 85 -14.58 -8.37 13.54
CA ILE A 85 -14.86 -7.23 12.65
C ILE A 85 -15.06 -5.97 13.47
N GLU A 86 -14.45 -4.85 13.04
CA GLU A 86 -14.63 -3.53 13.67
C GLU A 86 -14.43 -3.53 15.20
N ARG A 87 -13.50 -4.35 15.71
CA ARG A 87 -13.22 -4.43 17.14
C ARG A 87 -12.68 -3.10 17.63
N TYR A 88 -13.43 -2.40 18.48
CA TYR A 88 -12.92 -1.19 19.12
C TYR A 88 -11.76 -1.54 20.06
N LEU A 89 -10.64 -0.83 19.95
CA LEU A 89 -9.43 -0.98 20.75
C LEU A 89 -9.28 0.27 21.63
N PRO A 90 -9.77 0.26 22.88
CA PRO A 90 -9.82 1.45 23.73
C PRO A 90 -8.44 2.06 24.01
N GLU A 91 -7.43 1.21 24.24
CA GLU A 91 -6.04 1.64 24.51
C GLU A 91 -5.45 2.48 23.36
N LEU A 92 -5.81 2.14 22.12
CA LEU A 92 -5.34 2.85 20.94
C LEU A 92 -6.28 4.00 20.56
N ASN A 93 -7.50 4.03 21.10
CA ASN A 93 -8.62 4.80 20.55
C ASN A 93 -8.74 4.57 19.02
N GLN A 94 -8.70 3.30 18.60
CA GLN A 94 -8.78 2.92 17.18
C GLN A 94 -9.72 1.74 16.97
N ARG A 95 -10.11 1.55 15.72
CA ARG A 95 -10.97 0.44 15.29
C ARG A 95 -10.53 -0.03 13.91
N PRO A 96 -9.77 -1.13 13.81
CA PRO A 96 -9.46 -1.71 12.51
C PRO A 96 -10.74 -2.23 11.85
N ASP A 97 -10.75 -2.31 10.52
CA ASP A 97 -11.85 -2.96 9.82
C ASP A 97 -11.98 -4.43 10.21
N LEU A 98 -10.85 -5.13 10.34
CA LEU A 98 -10.76 -6.49 10.86
C LEU A 98 -9.56 -6.63 11.78
N LEU A 99 -9.76 -7.25 12.95
CA LEU A 99 -8.69 -7.69 13.82
C LEU A 99 -8.51 -9.21 13.66
N VAL A 100 -7.34 -9.63 13.18
CA VAL A 100 -7.03 -11.03 12.89
C VAL A 100 -5.99 -11.55 13.88
N ASN A 101 -6.27 -12.72 14.48
CA ASN A 101 -5.40 -13.39 15.46
C ASN A 101 -4.87 -12.41 16.53
N ASP A 102 -5.76 -11.54 17.04
CA ASP A 102 -5.56 -10.59 18.14
C ASP A 102 -4.52 -9.47 17.94
N LYS A 103 -3.63 -9.58 16.96
CA LYS A 103 -2.48 -8.67 16.78
C LYS A 103 -2.29 -8.18 15.35
N ILE A 104 -3.14 -8.54 14.40
CA ILE A 104 -3.06 -8.09 13.01
C ILE A 104 -4.29 -7.22 12.69
N ALA A 105 -4.09 -5.92 12.63
CA ALA A 105 -5.07 -4.95 12.16
C ALA A 105 -5.09 -4.95 10.62
N ILE A 106 -6.24 -5.24 10.02
CA ILE A 106 -6.48 -5.05 8.59
C ILE A 106 -7.29 -3.77 8.42
N GLU A 107 -6.80 -2.87 7.56
CA GLU A 107 -7.45 -1.62 7.18
C GLU A 107 -7.77 -1.67 5.69
N ILE A 108 -9.01 -1.38 5.30
CA ILE A 108 -9.44 -1.35 3.92
C ILE A 108 -9.61 0.11 3.53
N GLN A 109 -8.82 0.60 2.57
CA GLN A 109 -8.93 1.99 2.15
C GLN A 109 -9.53 2.07 0.74
N CYS A 110 -10.75 2.61 0.64
CA CYS A 110 -11.46 2.78 -0.63
C CYS A 110 -11.44 4.24 -1.15
N SER A 111 -11.08 5.21 -0.32
CA SER A 111 -11.14 6.64 -0.61
C SER A 111 -9.79 7.30 -0.26
N HIS A 112 -9.61 8.59 -0.58
CA HIS A 112 -8.39 9.30 -0.22
C HIS A 112 -8.28 9.52 1.30
N LEU A 113 -7.18 9.06 1.90
CA LEU A 113 -6.81 9.30 3.30
C LEU A 113 -5.64 10.28 3.36
N SER A 114 -5.69 11.27 4.27
CA SER A 114 -4.54 12.15 4.44
C SER A 114 -3.31 11.39 4.94
N ILE A 115 -2.12 11.73 4.45
CA ILE A 115 -0.87 11.07 4.84
C ILE A 115 -0.62 11.20 6.35
N LYS A 116 -0.97 12.35 6.94
CA LYS A 116 -0.89 12.57 8.39
C LYS A 116 -1.72 11.53 9.14
N ARG A 117 -2.97 11.32 8.74
CA ARG A 117 -3.86 10.34 9.36
C ARG A 117 -3.39 8.89 9.15
N LEU A 118 -2.88 8.58 7.96
CA LEU A 118 -2.29 7.27 7.66
C LEU A 118 -1.11 6.96 8.60
N LYS A 119 -0.20 7.93 8.78
CA LYS A 119 0.95 7.84 9.69
C LYS A 119 0.51 7.66 11.13
N GLU A 120 -0.33 8.57 11.63
CA GLU A 120 -0.90 8.48 12.99
C GLU A 120 -1.48 7.09 13.27
N ARG A 121 -2.32 6.57 12.35
CA ARG A 121 -2.95 5.26 12.55
C ARG A 121 -1.94 4.12 12.53
N THR A 122 -1.03 4.14 11.57
CA THR A 122 -0.03 3.09 11.39
C THR A 122 0.93 3.03 12.58
N GLU A 123 1.45 4.17 13.00
CA GLU A 123 2.39 4.29 14.12
C GLU A 123 1.73 3.91 15.44
N ASN A 124 0.48 4.31 15.67
CA ASN A 124 -0.26 3.97 16.88
C ASN A 124 -0.48 2.45 17.00
N TYR A 125 -0.83 1.75 15.91
CA TYR A 125 -0.86 0.28 15.92
C TYR A 125 0.50 -0.33 16.24
N LYS A 126 1.56 0.12 15.56
CA LYS A 126 2.93 -0.40 15.76
C LYS A 126 3.41 -0.21 17.19
N ALA A 127 3.18 0.98 17.77
CA ALA A 127 3.57 1.31 19.14
C ALA A 127 2.92 0.40 20.20
N HIS A 128 1.71 -0.09 19.92
CA HIS A 128 0.99 -1.03 20.80
C HIS A 128 1.19 -2.51 20.41
N GLY A 129 2.21 -2.81 19.60
CA GLY A 129 2.60 -4.16 19.22
C GLY A 129 1.67 -4.84 18.22
N PHE A 130 0.85 -4.09 17.49
CA PHE A 130 0.04 -4.60 16.39
C PHE A 130 0.81 -4.54 15.07
N LYS A 131 0.56 -5.52 14.20
CA LYS A 131 0.89 -5.43 12.78
C LYS A 131 -0.30 -4.83 12.06
N VAL A 132 -0.09 -3.81 11.23
CA VAL A 132 -1.15 -3.22 10.41
C VAL A 132 -0.91 -3.52 8.93
N LEU A 133 -1.96 -3.93 8.23
CA LEU A 133 -1.96 -4.16 6.78
C LEU A 133 -3.09 -3.35 6.14
N TRP A 134 -2.71 -2.46 5.23
CA TRP A 134 -3.61 -1.66 4.42
C TRP A 134 -3.87 -2.38 3.09
N LEU A 135 -5.14 -2.51 2.72
CA LEU A 135 -5.60 -3.16 1.49
C LEU A 135 -6.46 -2.17 0.68
N MET A 136 -6.12 -1.97 -0.59
CA MET A 136 -6.60 -0.80 -1.32
C MET A 136 -7.75 -1.12 -2.28
N GLY A 137 -8.84 -0.39 -2.14
CA GLY A 137 -9.99 -0.39 -3.05
C GLY A 137 -9.68 0.32 -4.37
N LYS A 138 -10.67 0.30 -5.27
CA LYS A 138 -10.49 0.66 -6.70
C LYS A 138 -9.88 2.04 -6.92
N ASP A 139 -10.32 3.04 -6.17
CA ASP A 139 -9.91 4.43 -6.38
C ASP A 139 -8.47 4.71 -5.90
N LEU A 140 -7.84 3.74 -5.23
CA LEU A 140 -6.44 3.80 -4.79
C LEU A 140 -5.53 2.80 -5.51
N TRP A 141 -6.00 2.12 -6.56
CA TRP A 141 -5.15 1.23 -7.35
C TRP A 141 -4.00 1.96 -8.04
N LEU A 142 -2.88 1.26 -8.20
CA LEU A 142 -1.76 1.80 -8.97
C LEU A 142 -2.16 1.91 -10.43
N ALA A 143 -2.06 3.13 -10.97
CA ALA A 143 -2.35 3.45 -12.36
C ALA A 143 -1.02 3.67 -13.12
N GLU A 144 -0.92 4.74 -13.91
CA GLU A 144 0.32 5.04 -14.65
C GLU A 144 1.43 5.59 -13.75
N GLN A 145 1.09 6.37 -12.72
CA GLN A 145 2.05 7.01 -11.82
C GLN A 145 1.66 6.78 -10.35
N VAL A 146 2.65 6.70 -9.45
CA VAL A 146 2.40 6.55 -8.01
C VAL A 146 2.18 7.92 -7.37
N THR A 147 1.00 8.11 -6.79
CA THR A 147 0.69 9.30 -5.98
C THR A 147 1.41 9.28 -4.64
N GLU A 148 1.52 10.42 -3.98
CA GLU A 148 2.20 10.51 -2.67
C GLU A 148 1.51 9.65 -1.59
N LEU A 149 0.18 9.56 -1.60
CA LEU A 149 -0.55 8.66 -0.72
C LEU A 149 -0.19 7.20 -1.01
N GLN A 150 -0.18 6.80 -2.28
CA GLN A 150 0.14 5.42 -2.68
C GLN A 150 1.57 5.04 -2.31
N LYS A 151 2.55 5.96 -2.42
CA LYS A 151 3.92 5.74 -1.90
C LYS A 151 3.87 5.41 -0.41
N ASN A 152 3.07 6.09 0.38
CA ASN A 152 2.96 5.80 1.81
C ASN A 152 2.17 4.53 2.15
N LEU A 153 1.56 3.87 1.16
CA LEU A 153 0.85 2.60 1.26
C LEU A 153 1.61 1.42 0.63
N VAL A 154 2.79 1.65 0.03
CA VAL A 154 3.65 0.55 -0.45
C VAL A 154 4.38 -0.14 0.70
N TYR A 155 4.58 -1.43 0.54
CA TYR A 155 5.39 -2.27 1.43
C TYR A 155 6.69 -2.67 0.75
N PHE A 156 7.61 -3.24 1.52
CA PHE A 156 8.90 -3.71 1.03
C PHE A 156 9.23 -5.12 1.54
N SER A 157 9.90 -5.91 0.70
CA SER A 157 10.48 -7.20 1.07
C SER A 157 11.67 -7.54 0.19
N GLU A 158 12.60 -8.32 0.72
CA GLU A 158 13.79 -8.78 -0.02
C GLU A 158 13.44 -9.64 -1.25
N ASN A 159 12.33 -10.38 -1.19
CA ASN A 159 11.95 -11.33 -2.24
C ASN A 159 11.01 -10.72 -3.30
N ARG A 160 10.33 -9.60 -3.02
CA ARG A 160 9.43 -8.91 -3.98
C ARG A 160 9.80 -7.47 -4.30
N GLY A 161 10.78 -6.88 -3.63
CA GLY A 161 11.03 -5.43 -3.70
C GLY A 161 9.85 -4.65 -3.12
N PHE A 162 9.56 -3.50 -3.72
CA PHE A 162 8.35 -2.74 -3.42
C PHE A 162 7.11 -3.50 -3.91
N PHE A 163 6.10 -3.59 -3.07
CA PHE A 163 4.84 -4.25 -3.40
C PHE A 163 3.62 -3.53 -2.80
N TYR A 164 2.44 -3.83 -3.37
CA TYR A 164 1.19 -3.14 -3.07
C TYR A 164 0.01 -4.11 -3.21
N TRP A 165 -0.94 -4.04 -2.26
CA TRP A 165 -2.11 -4.93 -2.22
C TRP A 165 -3.38 -4.23 -2.67
N GLU A 166 -4.07 -4.81 -3.65
CA GLU A 166 -5.30 -4.26 -4.19
C GLU A 166 -6.45 -5.26 -4.04
N LEU A 167 -7.64 -4.73 -3.77
CA LEU A 167 -8.87 -5.48 -3.64
C LEU A 167 -9.80 -5.21 -4.81
N ASP A 168 -10.00 -6.22 -5.66
CA ASP A 168 -10.93 -6.20 -6.78
C ASP A 168 -12.30 -6.72 -6.36
N PHE A 169 -13.14 -5.80 -5.87
CA PHE A 169 -14.49 -6.12 -5.43
C PHE A 169 -15.37 -6.68 -6.55
N GLN A 170 -15.23 -6.16 -7.78
CA GLN A 170 -16.05 -6.56 -8.92
C GLN A 170 -15.66 -7.95 -9.44
N ARG A 171 -14.36 -8.20 -9.63
CA ARG A 171 -13.85 -9.49 -10.12
C ARG A 171 -13.61 -10.51 -9.01
N LYS A 172 -13.82 -10.12 -7.75
CA LYS A 172 -13.59 -10.91 -6.54
C LYS A 172 -12.16 -11.44 -6.45
N LYS A 173 -11.16 -10.56 -6.57
CA LYS A 173 -9.74 -10.94 -6.54
C LYS A 173 -8.92 -10.07 -5.60
N LEU A 174 -8.00 -10.69 -4.89
CA LEU A 174 -6.87 -10.03 -4.23
C LEU A 174 -5.75 -9.93 -5.26
N ARG A 175 -5.19 -8.74 -5.45
CA ARG A 175 -4.10 -8.54 -6.43
C ARG A 175 -2.85 -8.04 -5.73
N LEU A 176 -1.73 -8.67 -6.07
CA LEU A 176 -0.40 -8.27 -5.62
C LEU A 176 0.32 -7.58 -6.77
N LYS A 177 0.56 -6.28 -6.64
CA LYS A 177 1.54 -5.59 -7.47
C LYS A 177 2.90 -5.76 -6.80
N SER A 178 3.89 -6.32 -7.48
CA SER A 178 5.23 -6.54 -6.91
C SER A 178 6.32 -6.09 -7.86
N LEU A 179 7.52 -5.96 -7.32
CA LEU A 179 8.70 -5.50 -8.06
C LEU A 179 8.42 -4.14 -8.73
N ILE A 180 7.83 -3.23 -7.96
CA ILE A 180 7.41 -1.90 -8.44
C ILE A 180 8.63 -1.03 -8.71
N HIS A 181 8.76 -0.62 -9.97
CA HIS A 181 9.77 0.30 -10.49
C HIS A 181 9.09 1.45 -11.23
N GLU A 182 9.81 2.53 -11.40
CA GLU A 182 9.40 3.71 -12.17
C GLU A 182 10.47 4.05 -13.21
N ASP A 183 10.03 4.48 -14.39
CA ASP A 183 10.93 5.14 -15.33
C ASP A 183 11.09 6.64 -15.00
N LEU A 184 11.97 7.33 -15.73
CA LEU A 184 12.18 8.77 -15.51
C LEU A 184 10.95 9.66 -15.78
N ARG A 185 9.96 9.16 -16.54
CA ARG A 185 8.68 9.85 -16.73
C ARG A 185 7.72 9.61 -15.56
N GLY A 186 8.05 8.72 -14.65
CA GLY A 186 7.21 8.30 -13.53
C GLY A 186 6.24 7.17 -13.88
N ARG A 187 6.37 6.54 -15.05
CA ARG A 187 5.51 5.41 -15.44
C ARG A 187 5.86 4.19 -14.60
N ILE A 188 4.86 3.52 -14.06
CA ILE A 188 5.02 2.31 -13.24
C ILE A 188 5.31 1.10 -14.12
N ILE A 189 6.28 0.29 -13.70
CA ILE A 189 6.59 -1.04 -14.22
C ILE A 189 6.56 -2.01 -13.04
N CYS A 190 5.69 -3.03 -13.11
CA CYS A 190 5.54 -4.00 -12.02
C CYS A 190 5.00 -5.35 -12.52
N LEU A 191 5.13 -6.38 -11.69
CA LEU A 191 4.45 -7.66 -11.85
C LEU A 191 3.09 -7.63 -11.16
N GLN A 192 2.13 -8.39 -11.68
CA GLN A 192 0.81 -8.57 -11.08
C GLN A 192 0.49 -10.04 -10.92
N GLU A 193 0.14 -10.44 -9.71
CA GLU A 193 -0.52 -11.71 -9.41
C GLU A 193 -1.95 -11.45 -8.94
N GLU A 194 -2.86 -12.36 -9.26
CA GLU A 194 -4.25 -12.29 -8.83
C GLU A 194 -4.65 -13.59 -8.13
N ILE A 195 -5.33 -13.47 -6.99
CA ILE A 195 -5.80 -14.58 -6.17
C ILE A 195 -7.31 -14.42 -6.01
N PRO A 196 -8.13 -15.37 -6.50
CA PRO A 196 -9.57 -15.40 -6.24
C PRO A 196 -9.89 -15.31 -4.75
N PHE A 197 -10.87 -14.47 -4.41
CA PHE A 197 -11.35 -14.37 -3.03
C PHE A 197 -11.87 -15.71 -2.52
N GLY A 198 -11.49 -16.05 -1.28
CA GLY A 198 -11.89 -17.30 -0.64
C GLY A 198 -11.02 -18.52 -0.98
N GLN A 199 -10.07 -18.41 -1.92
CA GLN A 199 -9.18 -19.51 -2.28
C GLN A 199 -8.05 -19.65 -1.26
N GLY A 200 -7.91 -20.80 -0.61
CA GLY A 200 -6.85 -21.04 0.37
C GLY A 200 -6.92 -20.12 1.60
N ARG A 201 -5.83 -20.07 2.38
CA ARG A 201 -5.73 -19.29 3.62
C ARG A 201 -5.28 -17.85 3.34
N LEU A 202 -6.13 -16.86 3.61
CA LEU A 202 -5.85 -15.44 3.31
C LEU A 202 -4.56 -14.92 3.96
N ILE A 203 -4.30 -15.25 5.23
CA ILE A 203 -3.07 -14.80 5.89
C ILE A 203 -1.80 -15.39 5.25
N ALA A 204 -1.89 -16.57 4.62
CA ALA A 204 -0.76 -17.14 3.88
C ALA A 204 -0.49 -16.34 2.60
N HIS A 205 -1.55 -15.91 1.89
CA HIS A 205 -1.45 -15.06 0.72
C HIS A 205 -0.84 -13.70 1.03
N LEU A 206 -1.29 -13.04 2.10
CA LEU A 206 -0.74 -11.76 2.54
C LEU A 206 0.73 -11.85 2.97
N ARG A 207 1.23 -13.06 3.28
CA ARG A 207 2.63 -13.34 3.59
C ARG A 207 3.49 -13.70 2.39
N LEU A 208 2.91 -13.96 1.21
CA LEU A 208 3.64 -14.34 0.00
C LEU A 208 4.87 -13.46 -0.28
N PRO A 209 4.85 -12.13 -0.08
CA PRO A 209 6.03 -11.31 -0.35
C PRO A 209 7.27 -11.65 0.48
N TYR A 210 7.08 -12.27 1.64
CA TYR A 210 8.15 -12.58 2.58
C TYR A 210 8.64 -14.03 2.49
N LEU A 211 7.93 -14.89 1.76
CA LEU A 211 8.29 -16.30 1.63
C LEU A 211 9.40 -16.52 0.60
N ALA A 212 10.16 -17.60 0.79
CA ALA A 212 11.13 -18.06 -0.21
C ALA A 212 10.38 -18.48 -1.49
N GLN A 213 10.92 -18.08 -2.63
CA GLN A 213 10.27 -18.26 -3.93
C GLN A 213 11.29 -18.23 -5.07
N LYS A 214 10.85 -18.64 -6.26
CA LYS A 214 11.66 -18.53 -7.48
C LYS A 214 11.99 -17.06 -7.75
N LEU A 215 13.22 -16.80 -8.18
CA LEU A 215 13.67 -15.46 -8.54
C LEU A 215 12.79 -14.89 -9.65
N MET A 216 12.16 -13.76 -9.34
CA MET A 216 11.32 -13.01 -10.29
C MET A 216 12.17 -12.01 -11.07
N LYS A 217 11.69 -11.63 -12.26
CA LYS A 217 12.34 -10.61 -13.08
C LYS A 217 11.34 -9.93 -14.01
N ILE A 218 11.64 -8.68 -14.39
CA ILE A 218 10.90 -7.92 -15.41
C ILE A 218 11.90 -7.48 -16.49
N PRO A 219 11.61 -7.65 -17.79
CA PRO A 219 12.45 -7.11 -18.85
C PRO A 219 12.44 -5.58 -18.83
N THR A 220 13.60 -4.97 -19.05
CA THR A 220 13.69 -3.52 -19.22
C THR A 220 13.47 -3.13 -20.67
N PHE A 221 13.28 -1.84 -20.91
CA PHE A 221 13.17 -1.27 -22.24
C PHE A 221 13.82 0.10 -22.29
N LYS A 222 14.26 0.49 -23.49
CA LYS A 222 14.74 1.84 -23.77
C LYS A 222 13.55 2.72 -24.14
N ASP A 223 13.55 3.96 -23.67
CA ASP A 223 12.57 4.96 -24.10
C ASP A 223 13.20 5.86 -25.18
N PRO A 224 12.85 5.66 -26.47
CA PRO A 224 13.44 6.43 -27.56
C PRO A 224 13.07 7.92 -27.52
N LYS A 225 12.02 8.29 -26.77
CA LYS A 225 11.55 9.68 -26.65
C LYS A 225 12.03 10.34 -25.35
N LEU A 226 12.92 9.71 -24.59
CA LEU A 226 13.34 10.21 -23.27
C LEU A 226 14.06 11.56 -23.37
N SER A 227 15.02 11.69 -24.30
CA SER A 227 15.77 12.94 -24.48
C SER A 227 14.86 14.12 -24.87
N SER A 228 13.89 13.89 -25.76
CA SER A 228 12.95 14.93 -26.18
C SER A 228 11.98 15.30 -25.06
N PHE A 229 11.53 14.31 -24.27
CA PHE A 229 10.74 14.54 -23.06
C PHE A 229 11.49 15.41 -22.05
N ILE A 230 12.75 15.10 -21.73
CA ILE A 230 13.56 15.87 -20.77
C ILE A 230 13.75 17.30 -21.27
N ARG A 231 14.07 17.49 -22.56
CA ARG A 231 14.18 18.82 -23.16
C ARG A 231 12.88 19.62 -23.01
N GLN A 232 11.74 18.99 -23.27
CA GLN A 232 10.44 19.62 -23.09
C GLN A 232 10.19 20.01 -21.63
N GLN A 233 10.53 19.14 -20.67
CA GLN A 233 10.36 19.43 -19.24
C GLN A 233 11.21 20.59 -18.75
N LEU A 234 12.45 20.71 -19.25
CA LEU A 234 13.34 21.84 -18.94
C LEU A 234 12.85 23.14 -19.60
N TYR A 235 12.35 23.06 -20.84
CA TYR A 235 11.78 24.21 -21.53
C TYR A 235 10.58 24.81 -20.78
N TYR A 236 9.68 23.96 -20.29
CA TYR A 236 8.55 24.39 -19.45
C TYR A 236 8.92 24.60 -17.97
N GLN A 237 10.21 24.53 -17.62
CA GLN A 237 10.73 24.78 -16.28
C GLN A 237 10.05 23.95 -15.18
N SER A 238 9.77 22.68 -15.47
CA SER A 238 9.21 21.75 -14.49
C SER A 238 10.10 21.68 -13.25
N SER A 239 9.55 21.99 -12.06
CA SER A 239 10.31 22.12 -10.80
C SER A 239 11.20 20.91 -10.52
N LYS A 240 10.69 19.69 -10.74
CA LYS A 240 11.46 18.43 -10.59
C LYS A 240 12.70 18.43 -11.48
N TRP A 241 12.53 18.74 -12.76
CA TRP A 241 13.61 18.67 -13.75
C TRP A 241 14.60 19.83 -13.62
N MET A 242 14.14 21.02 -13.21
CA MET A 242 15.02 22.15 -12.91
C MET A 242 15.96 21.83 -11.75
N LYS A 243 15.48 21.19 -10.67
CA LYS A 243 16.32 20.73 -9.56
C LYS A 243 17.36 19.69 -9.99
N ILE A 244 16.96 18.77 -10.88
CA ILE A 244 17.91 17.79 -11.43
C ILE A 244 18.97 18.52 -12.26
N GLN A 245 18.58 19.42 -13.17
CA GLN A 245 19.51 20.19 -14.00
C GLN A 245 20.49 21.03 -13.17
N GLU A 246 20.01 21.67 -12.10
CA GLU A 246 20.84 22.44 -11.17
C GLU A 246 21.98 21.59 -10.59
N LYS A 247 21.68 20.36 -10.15
CA LYS A 247 22.68 19.40 -9.66
C LYS A 247 23.73 19.03 -10.73
N TYR A 248 23.34 18.98 -12.00
CA TYR A 248 24.29 18.77 -13.11
C TYR A 248 25.17 20.00 -13.32
N TYR A 249 24.59 21.20 -13.30
CA TYR A 249 25.35 22.45 -13.44
C TYR A 249 26.37 22.65 -12.32
N GLN A 250 26.04 22.27 -11.08
CA GLN A 250 26.97 22.31 -9.96
C GLN A 250 28.23 21.44 -10.19
N LYS A 251 28.15 20.45 -11.07
CA LYS A 251 29.26 19.58 -11.48
C LYS A 251 29.94 20.02 -12.77
N GLY A 252 29.54 21.16 -13.34
CA GLY A 252 29.99 21.61 -14.66
C GLY A 252 29.39 20.79 -15.82
N GLU A 253 28.35 20.00 -15.58
CA GLU A 253 27.68 19.18 -16.59
C GLU A 253 26.33 19.78 -17.02
N ASN A 254 25.76 19.27 -18.11
CA ASN A 254 24.42 19.63 -18.56
C ASN A 254 23.62 18.35 -18.87
N LEU A 255 22.40 18.22 -18.33
CA LEU A 255 21.57 17.04 -18.55
C LEU A 255 21.29 16.76 -20.04
N LEU A 256 21.21 17.80 -20.87
CA LEU A 256 20.95 17.68 -22.31
C LEU A 256 22.13 17.13 -23.12
N THR A 257 23.34 17.08 -22.56
CA THR A 257 24.50 16.47 -23.23
C THR A 257 24.58 14.95 -22.98
N LYS A 258 23.79 14.44 -22.03
CA LYS A 258 23.76 13.01 -21.70
C LYS A 258 23.12 12.19 -22.81
N LYS A 259 23.77 11.09 -23.20
CA LYS A 259 23.23 10.10 -24.12
C LYS A 259 22.36 9.11 -23.35
N PHE A 260 21.03 9.21 -23.48
CA PHE A 260 20.07 8.35 -22.78
C PHE A 260 19.93 6.96 -23.44
N GLU A 261 21.04 6.24 -23.59
CA GLU A 261 21.10 5.00 -24.39
C GLU A 261 20.71 3.72 -23.64
N GLY A 262 20.51 3.79 -22.32
CA GLY A 262 20.14 2.67 -21.45
C GLY A 262 18.70 2.71 -20.94
N PRO A 263 18.22 1.64 -20.29
CA PRO A 263 16.91 1.61 -19.65
C PRO A 263 16.94 2.39 -18.32
N TYR A 264 16.45 3.63 -18.31
CA TYR A 264 16.36 4.42 -17.08
C TYR A 264 15.10 4.07 -16.27
N ILE A 265 15.12 2.87 -15.69
CA ILE A 265 14.06 2.32 -14.84
C ILE A 265 14.66 1.97 -13.48
N ALA A 266 14.08 2.48 -12.39
CA ALA A 266 14.59 2.33 -11.05
C ALA A 266 13.52 1.91 -10.04
N PRO A 267 13.92 1.33 -8.89
CA PRO A 267 12.98 1.05 -7.82
C PRO A 267 12.31 2.35 -7.34
N LEU A 268 11.09 2.22 -6.83
CA LEU A 268 10.31 3.36 -6.33
C LEU A 268 11.12 4.22 -5.35
N GLY A 269 11.16 5.54 -5.55
CA GLY A 269 11.89 6.46 -4.69
C GLY A 269 13.38 6.62 -4.99
N LEU A 270 13.91 5.93 -6.02
CA LEU A 270 15.26 6.11 -6.52
C LEU A 270 15.27 6.87 -7.86
N ASN A 271 16.09 7.90 -7.98
CA ASN A 271 16.29 8.65 -9.22
C ASN A 271 17.68 8.38 -9.81
N LEU A 272 17.73 7.74 -10.99
CA LEU A 272 18.99 7.36 -11.65
C LEU A 272 19.81 8.53 -12.19
N LEU A 273 19.26 9.74 -12.19
CA LEU A 273 19.97 10.96 -12.59
C LEU A 273 20.64 11.66 -11.41
N GLU A 274 20.37 11.23 -10.18
CA GLU A 274 20.99 11.82 -8.99
C GLU A 274 22.21 10.98 -8.55
N SER A 275 23.29 11.65 -8.16
CA SER A 275 24.50 10.99 -7.66
C SER A 275 24.29 10.42 -6.27
N PHE A 276 24.88 9.26 -6.02
CA PHE A 276 24.82 8.58 -4.72
C PHE A 276 25.69 9.21 -3.63
N THR A 277 26.43 10.27 -3.96
CA THR A 277 27.41 10.94 -3.10
C THR A 277 26.83 12.10 -2.30
N ASP A 278 25.67 12.62 -2.70
CA ASP A 278 25.00 13.69 -1.97
C ASP A 278 24.19 13.05 -0.83
N GLU A 279 23.95 13.78 0.26
CA GLU A 279 23.08 13.38 1.37
C GLU A 279 21.69 12.98 0.84
N MET A 280 21.57 11.72 0.41
CA MET A 280 20.41 11.28 -0.36
C MET A 280 19.21 11.35 0.57
N THR A 281 18.26 12.22 0.24
CA THR A 281 16.99 12.27 0.94
C THR A 281 16.25 10.98 0.60
N ILE A 282 16.41 9.96 1.45
CA ILE A 282 15.72 8.70 1.26
C ILE A 282 14.23 9.01 1.38
N THR A 283 13.47 8.68 0.33
CA THR A 283 12.02 8.78 0.38
C THR A 283 11.54 7.95 1.57
N THR A 284 10.95 8.61 2.56
CA THR A 284 10.42 7.94 3.75
C THR A 284 9.06 7.35 3.41
N PHE A 285 8.86 6.07 3.68
CA PHE A 285 7.59 5.40 3.46
C PHE A 285 6.96 5.01 4.79
N THR A 286 5.68 5.31 4.99
CA THR A 286 5.00 5.06 6.28
C THR A 286 4.98 3.59 6.69
N GLN A 287 4.85 2.66 5.73
CA GLN A 287 4.78 1.22 6.03
C GLN A 287 6.16 0.55 6.20
N ILE A 288 7.25 1.17 5.75
CA ILE A 288 8.55 0.50 5.60
C ILE A 288 9.51 0.99 6.68
N ASP A 289 9.76 0.11 7.65
CA ASP A 289 10.76 0.34 8.71
C ASP A 289 12.17 -0.12 8.29
N GLN A 290 12.28 -0.88 7.20
CA GLN A 290 13.55 -1.43 6.71
C GLN A 290 14.40 -0.37 6.02
N ASN A 291 15.72 -0.50 6.17
CA ASN A 291 16.66 0.36 5.46
C ASN A 291 16.74 -0.02 3.96
N VAL A 292 15.96 0.66 3.12
CA VAL A 292 15.97 0.50 1.67
C VAL A 292 17.24 1.06 1.00
N LYS A 293 18.07 1.81 1.73
CA LYS A 293 19.32 2.39 1.19
C LYS A 293 20.22 1.32 0.60
N LEU A 294 20.42 0.22 1.33
CA LEU A 294 21.29 -0.88 0.90
C LEU A 294 20.83 -1.49 -0.43
N TYR A 295 19.51 -1.58 -0.64
CA TYR A 295 18.96 -2.02 -1.92
C TYR A 295 19.30 -1.02 -3.04
N TYR A 296 19.11 0.28 -2.80
CA TYR A 296 19.43 1.32 -3.78
C TYR A 296 20.93 1.34 -4.16
N GLU A 297 21.85 1.22 -3.20
CA GLU A 297 23.29 1.22 -3.53
C GLU A 297 23.65 0.00 -4.38
N ASN A 298 23.17 -1.18 -3.99
CA ASN A 298 23.41 -2.40 -4.76
C ASN A 298 22.78 -2.35 -6.16
N PHE A 299 21.60 -1.74 -6.28
CA PHE A 299 20.94 -1.52 -7.57
C PHE A 299 21.79 -0.63 -8.48
N LEU A 300 22.25 0.52 -7.98
CA LEU A 300 23.02 1.49 -8.76
C LEU A 300 24.38 0.96 -9.20
N ILE A 301 25.09 0.22 -8.33
CA ILE A 301 26.35 -0.44 -8.70
C ILE A 301 26.13 -1.34 -9.92
N ASN A 302 25.00 -2.04 -9.99
CA ASN A 302 24.67 -2.89 -11.13
C ASN A 302 24.23 -2.08 -12.35
N PHE A 303 23.45 -1.01 -12.17
CA PHE A 303 23.03 -0.12 -13.24
C PHE A 303 24.20 0.58 -13.95
N GLN A 304 25.22 1.03 -13.21
CA GLN A 304 26.39 1.70 -13.78
C GLN A 304 27.34 0.75 -14.52
N ARG A 305 27.39 -0.52 -14.09
CA ARG A 305 28.35 -1.51 -14.62
C ARG A 305 27.79 -2.33 -15.78
N ASN A 306 26.48 -2.56 -15.80
CA ASN A 306 25.81 -3.38 -16.79
C ASN A 306 24.59 -2.64 -17.35
N SER A 307 24.33 -2.76 -18.65
CA SER A 307 22.99 -2.48 -19.17
C SER A 307 22.04 -3.52 -18.57
N LEU A 308 21.25 -3.13 -17.57
CA LEU A 308 20.31 -4.04 -16.91
C LEU A 308 19.23 -4.45 -17.92
N GLU A 309 19.39 -5.60 -18.57
CA GLU A 309 18.35 -6.18 -19.44
C GLU A 309 17.10 -6.60 -18.64
N MET A 310 17.29 -6.89 -17.35
CA MET A 310 16.25 -7.38 -16.45
C MET A 310 16.34 -6.68 -15.09
N LEU A 311 15.19 -6.42 -14.47
CA LEU A 311 15.04 -5.95 -13.10
C LEU A 311 14.78 -7.14 -12.18
N TYR A 312 15.35 -7.12 -10.98
CA TYR A 312 15.28 -8.21 -10.01
C TYR A 312 14.88 -7.72 -8.60
N PRO A 313 14.39 -8.61 -7.71
CA PRO A 313 14.18 -8.28 -6.31
C PRO A 313 15.48 -7.89 -5.57
N PRO A 314 15.38 -7.16 -4.44
CA PRO A 314 16.53 -6.71 -3.65
C PRO A 314 17.55 -7.80 -3.31
N ARG A 315 17.06 -8.99 -2.94
CA ARG A 315 17.92 -10.14 -2.59
C ARG A 315 18.92 -10.51 -3.69
N PHE A 316 18.56 -10.36 -4.96
CA PHE A 316 19.46 -10.62 -6.08
C PHE A 316 20.66 -9.68 -6.07
N TYR A 317 20.41 -8.37 -5.93
CA TYR A 317 21.47 -7.38 -5.94
C TYR A 317 22.36 -7.47 -4.70
N ALA A 318 21.82 -7.89 -3.55
CA ALA A 318 22.61 -8.16 -2.35
C ALA A 318 23.62 -9.31 -2.55
N ILE A 319 23.23 -10.40 -3.23
CA ILE A 319 24.13 -11.52 -3.54
C ILE A 319 25.22 -11.08 -4.54
N MET A 320 24.82 -10.38 -5.59
CA MET A 320 25.74 -9.84 -6.60
C MET A 320 26.75 -8.85 -6.00
N GLY A 321 26.36 -8.11 -4.97
CA GLY A 321 27.25 -7.21 -4.22
C GLY A 321 28.27 -7.96 -3.35
N LYS A 322 27.86 -9.07 -2.70
CA LYS A 322 28.74 -9.86 -1.82
C LYS A 322 29.81 -10.65 -2.56
N GLN A 323 29.46 -11.34 -3.64
CA GLN A 323 30.40 -12.12 -4.48
C GLN A 323 31.54 -11.28 -5.07
N LYS A 324 31.44 -9.94 -4.99
CA LYS A 324 32.41 -8.99 -5.53
C LYS A 324 33.22 -8.25 -4.46
N LYS A 325 32.93 -8.42 -3.17
CA LYS A 325 33.82 -7.96 -2.08
C LYS A 325 34.86 -9.00 -1.69
N GLU A 326 34.66 -10.25 -2.13
CA GLU A 326 35.56 -11.40 -1.91
C GLU A 326 36.51 -11.65 -3.10
N LYS A 327 36.50 -10.77 -4.10
CA LYS A 327 37.47 -10.68 -5.20
C LYS A 327 38.09 -9.28 -5.17
#